data_AF-A0A060CCU4-F1
#
_entry.id   AF-A0A060CCU4-F1
#
_cell.length_a   1.000
_cell.length_b   1.000
_cell.length_c   1.000
_cell.angle_alpha   90.00
_cell.angle_beta   90.00
_cell.angle_gamma   90.00
#
_symmetry.space_group_name_H-M   'P 1'
#
loop_
_entity.id
_entity.type
_entity.pdbx_description
1 polymer ?
#
loop_
_entity_poly.entity_id
_entity_poly.type
_entity_poly.pdbx_seq_one_letter_code
_entity_poly.pdbx_strand_id
1 'polypeptide(L)'
;VDEFGVNKSKIVVLYDKAASQFKPIVDPQEKLKVISNHGELFNDFSPSSDKIIVSSTSFTPDEDFNVLVEALVKYDTLEDDNLPKLKVIITGKGPLKEQFLKAIDAANLQKSDVQCAWLAAEEYPKILAIA
;
A
#
# COMPACT_ATOMS: atom_id res chain seq x y z
N VAL A 1 -35.81 10.62 16.52
CA VAL A 1 -35.43 9.73 17.65
C VAL A 1 -36.65 8.93 18.08
N ASP A 2 -37.74 9.59 18.49
CA ASP A 2 -39.00 8.93 18.85
C ASP A 2 -39.67 8.20 17.66
N GLU A 3 -39.59 8.76 16.46
CA GLU A 3 -40.06 8.14 15.21
C GLU A 3 -39.40 6.79 14.89
N PHE A 4 -38.14 6.61 15.29
CA PHE A 4 -37.36 5.39 15.03
C PHE A 4 -37.35 4.42 16.23
N GLY A 5 -38.06 4.75 17.33
CA GLY A 5 -38.10 3.93 18.53
C GLY A 5 -36.76 3.78 19.27
N VAL A 6 -35.78 4.63 18.98
CA VAL A 6 -34.44 4.58 19.58
C VAL A 6 -34.36 5.55 20.76
N ASN A 7 -33.87 5.11 21.91
CA ASN A 7 -33.67 6.01 23.05
C ASN A 7 -32.53 7.00 22.77
N LYS A 8 -32.77 8.31 22.92
CA LYS A 8 -31.77 9.38 22.72
C LYS A 8 -30.47 9.14 23.51
N SER A 9 -30.55 8.58 24.72
CA SER A 9 -29.36 8.28 25.55
C SER A 9 -28.48 7.17 24.99
N LYS A 10 -28.98 6.39 24.03
CA LYS A 10 -28.24 5.34 23.32
C LYS A 10 -27.68 5.81 21.98
N ILE A 11 -27.88 7.07 21.61
CA ILE A 11 -27.32 7.66 20.39
C ILE A 11 -25.97 8.26 20.74
N VAL A 12 -24.91 7.65 20.21
CA VAL A 12 -23.53 8.12 20.37
C VAL A 12 -23.00 8.52 19.01
N VAL A 13 -22.38 9.70 18.94
CA VAL A 13 -21.65 10.13 17.74
C VAL A 13 -20.32 9.40 17.70
N LEU A 14 -20.11 8.59 16.66
CA LEU A 14 -18.81 8.01 16.34
C LEU A 14 -18.16 8.87 15.26
N TYR A 15 -16.99 9.40 15.57
CA TYR A 15 -16.19 10.15 14.61
C TYR A 15 -15.41 9.17 13.74
N ASP A 16 -15.39 9.43 12.44
CA ASP A 16 -14.54 8.70 11.50
C ASP A 16 -13.07 9.07 11.74
N LYS A 17 -12.41 8.29 12.59
CA LYS A 17 -10.99 8.42 12.94
C LYS A 17 -10.32 7.08 12.71
N ALA A 18 -9.10 7.13 12.17
CA ALA A 18 -8.27 5.94 12.05
C ALA A 18 -8.08 5.30 13.43
N ALA A 19 -8.10 3.96 13.46
CA ALA A 19 -7.85 3.19 14.67
C ALA A 19 -6.44 3.48 15.22
N SER A 20 -6.25 3.34 16.53
CA SER A 20 -5.02 3.76 17.22
C SER A 20 -3.74 3.08 16.75
N GLN A 21 -3.84 1.93 16.06
CA GLN A 21 -2.71 1.21 15.49
C GLN A 21 -2.15 1.85 14.21
N PHE A 22 -2.88 2.77 13.56
CA PHE A 22 -2.40 3.49 12.38
C PHE A 22 -1.56 4.68 12.81
N LYS A 23 -0.28 4.42 13.14
CA LYS A 23 0.69 5.44 13.53
C LYS A 23 2.02 5.18 12.81
N PRO A 24 2.67 6.20 12.25
CA PRO A 24 4.00 6.04 11.66
C PRO A 24 5.01 5.55 12.70
N ILE A 25 5.85 4.59 12.30
CA ILE A 25 7.04 4.20 13.06
C ILE A 25 8.16 5.14 12.66
N VAL A 26 8.77 5.82 13.63
CA VAL A 26 9.83 6.81 13.36
C VAL A 26 11.22 6.24 13.68
N ASP A 27 11.29 5.27 14.60
CA ASP A 27 12.54 4.61 14.97
C ASP A 27 13.05 3.71 13.82
N PRO A 28 14.25 3.96 13.28
CA PRO A 28 14.85 3.12 12.24
C PRO A 28 14.97 1.65 12.64
N GLN A 29 15.24 1.34 13.91
CA GLN A 29 15.39 -0.06 14.34
C GLN A 29 14.05 -0.82 14.31
N GLU A 30 12.96 -0.17 14.72
CA GLU A 30 11.61 -0.72 14.59
C GLU A 30 11.21 -0.89 13.12
N LYS A 31 11.55 0.06 12.23
CA LYS A 31 11.31 -0.10 10.79
C LYS A 31 12.02 -1.33 10.24
N LEU A 32 13.30 -1.49 10.56
CA LEU A 32 14.11 -2.64 10.12
C LEU A 32 13.52 -3.96 10.61
N LYS A 33 12.98 -4.00 11.84
CA LYS A 33 12.31 -5.18 12.38
C LYS A 33 11.04 -5.54 11.59
N VAL A 34 10.24 -4.55 11.19
CA VAL A 34 9.05 -4.80 10.35
C VAL A 34 9.48 -5.36 9.00
N ILE A 35 10.49 -4.76 8.37
CA ILE A 35 11.03 -5.22 7.07
C ILE A 35 11.55 -6.66 7.17
N SER A 36 12.35 -6.97 8.19
CA SER A 36 12.92 -8.32 8.38
C SER A 36 11.86 -9.40 8.64
N ASN A 37 10.75 -9.02 9.29
CA ASN A 37 9.64 -9.95 9.54
C ASN A 37 8.80 -10.23 8.28
N HIS A 38 9.00 -9.47 7.21
CA HIS A 38 8.26 -9.57 5.95
C HIS A 38 9.21 -9.81 4.76
N GLY A 39 10.17 -10.72 4.92
CA GLY A 39 11.24 -10.95 3.92
C GLY A 39 10.75 -11.18 2.49
N GLU A 40 9.66 -11.92 2.29
CA GLU A 40 9.07 -12.13 0.95
C GLU A 40 8.53 -10.84 0.31
N LEU A 41 8.07 -9.89 1.14
CA LEU A 41 7.55 -8.60 0.69
C LEU A 41 8.63 -7.55 0.54
N PHE A 42 9.83 -7.77 1.06
CA PHE A 42 10.95 -6.82 0.99
C PHE A 42 12.22 -7.50 0.46
N ASN A 43 12.06 -8.51 -0.39
CA ASN A 43 13.20 -9.14 -1.04
C ASN A 43 13.93 -8.10 -1.91
N ASP A 44 15.27 -8.10 -1.84
CA ASP A 44 16.15 -7.14 -2.52
C ASP A 44 15.89 -5.65 -2.21
N PHE A 45 15.12 -5.35 -1.15
CA PHE A 45 14.84 -3.98 -0.70
C PHE A 45 15.99 -3.43 0.15
N SER A 46 16.43 -2.22 -0.15
CA SER A 46 17.46 -1.49 0.61
C SER A 46 16.83 -0.40 1.48
N PRO A 47 16.75 -0.57 2.82
CA PRO A 47 16.10 0.40 3.71
C PRO A 47 16.76 1.79 3.74
N SER A 48 18.01 1.90 3.29
CA SER A 48 18.76 3.16 3.28
C SER A 48 18.52 4.00 2.02
N SER A 49 18.21 3.35 0.89
CA SER A 49 18.09 4.01 -0.43
C SER A 49 16.68 3.96 -1.00
N ASP A 50 15.94 2.90 -0.74
CA ASP A 50 14.69 2.63 -1.42
C ASP A 50 13.52 3.28 -0.67
N LYS A 51 12.40 3.45 -1.36
CA LYS A 51 11.17 4.02 -0.81
C LYS A 51 10.01 3.06 -0.98
N ILE A 52 9.11 3.07 -0.01
CA ILE A 52 7.95 2.19 0.02
C ILE A 52 6.73 2.99 -0.44
N ILE A 53 5.92 2.40 -1.30
CA ILE A 53 4.60 2.92 -1.67
C ILE A 53 3.59 1.83 -1.35
N VAL A 54 2.52 2.19 -0.64
CA VAL A 54 1.40 1.28 -0.39
C VAL A 54 0.17 1.83 -1.08
N SER A 55 -0.49 1.02 -1.90
CA SER A 55 -1.78 1.35 -2.51
C SER A 55 -2.78 0.24 -2.27
N SER A 56 -4.05 0.61 -2.08
CA SER A 56 -5.18 -0.32 -1.97
C SER A 56 -6.04 -0.20 -3.23
N THR A 57 -6.39 -1.31 -3.85
CA THR A 57 -7.24 -1.36 -5.05
C THR A 57 -8.14 -2.57 -4.98
N SER A 58 -9.40 -2.39 -5.38
CA SER A 58 -10.35 -3.49 -5.47
C SER A 58 -10.25 -4.23 -6.82
N PHE A 59 -9.46 -3.74 -7.78
CA PHE A 59 -9.30 -4.32 -9.12
C PHE A 59 -10.64 -4.56 -9.84
N THR A 60 -11.61 -3.67 -9.61
CA THR A 60 -12.91 -3.70 -10.28
C THR A 60 -12.89 -2.88 -11.57
N PRO A 61 -13.78 -3.15 -12.54
CA PRO A 61 -13.78 -2.44 -13.84
C PRO A 61 -14.10 -0.94 -13.79
N ASP A 62 -14.62 -0.44 -12.67
CA ASP A 62 -14.84 0.98 -12.41
C ASP A 62 -13.58 1.72 -11.93
N GLU A 63 -12.53 1.00 -11.52
CA GLU A 63 -11.22 1.58 -11.20
C GLU A 63 -10.32 1.65 -12.44
N ASP A 64 -9.57 2.76 -12.58
CA ASP A 64 -8.52 2.89 -13.59
C ASP A 64 -7.13 2.69 -12.96
N PHE A 65 -6.66 1.44 -12.97
CA PHE A 65 -5.30 1.10 -12.48
C PHE A 65 -4.19 1.48 -13.47
N ASN A 66 -4.51 1.83 -14.72
CA ASN A 66 -3.48 2.22 -15.69
C ASN A 66 -2.78 3.50 -15.27
N VAL A 67 -3.48 4.39 -14.55
CA VAL A 67 -2.87 5.61 -13.98
C VAL A 67 -1.63 5.28 -13.14
N LEU A 68 -1.68 4.21 -12.34
CA LEU A 68 -0.52 3.78 -11.56
C LEU A 68 0.57 3.17 -12.44
N VAL A 69 0.20 2.30 -13.38
CA VAL A 69 1.16 1.67 -14.31
C VAL A 69 1.91 2.73 -15.12
N GLU A 70 1.20 3.69 -15.70
CA GLU A 70 1.76 4.79 -16.48
C GLU A 70 2.67 5.69 -15.62
N ALA A 71 2.28 5.97 -14.37
CA ALA A 71 3.12 6.73 -13.45
C ALA A 71 4.44 6.00 -13.14
N LEU A 72 4.40 4.68 -12.95
CA LEU A 72 5.60 3.88 -12.71
C LEU A 72 6.49 3.81 -13.95
N VAL A 73 5.93 3.64 -15.15
CA VAL A 73 6.68 3.71 -16.42
C VAL A 73 7.33 5.08 -16.59
N LYS A 74 6.60 6.15 -16.31
CA LYS A 74 7.15 7.51 -16.34
C LYS A 74 8.28 7.67 -15.33
N TYR A 75 8.11 7.18 -14.10
CA TYR A 75 9.16 7.22 -13.08
C TYR A 75 10.42 6.47 -13.52
N ASP A 76 10.25 5.30 -14.14
CA ASP A 76 11.35 4.45 -14.63
C ASP A 76 12.19 5.14 -15.70
N THR A 77 11.54 5.90 -16.57
CA THR A 77 12.15 6.62 -17.71
C THR A 77 12.80 7.96 -17.36
N LEU A 78 12.69 8.43 -16.12
CA LEU A 78 13.36 9.67 -15.71
C LEU A 78 14.88 9.46 -15.69
N GLU A 79 15.62 10.30 -16.42
CA GLU A 79 17.08 10.33 -16.39
C GLU A 79 17.59 11.12 -15.17
N ASP A 80 17.36 10.55 -13.99
CA ASP A 80 17.92 11.05 -12.73
C ASP A 80 18.43 9.85 -11.91
N ASP A 81 19.75 9.82 -11.71
CA ASP A 81 20.45 8.77 -10.97
C ASP A 81 20.24 8.88 -9.45
N ASN A 82 19.67 9.99 -8.96
CA ASN A 82 19.35 10.18 -7.55
C ASN A 82 17.97 9.64 -7.17
N LEU A 83 17.19 9.15 -8.14
CA LEU A 83 15.87 8.61 -7.86
C LEU A 83 15.98 7.28 -7.11
N PRO A 84 15.28 7.12 -5.97
CA PRO A 84 15.29 5.87 -5.22
C PRO A 84 14.57 4.77 -6.00
N LYS A 85 14.94 3.51 -5.75
CA LYS A 85 14.08 2.40 -6.15
C LYS A 85 12.80 2.41 -5.32
N LEU A 86 11.69 2.07 -5.95
CA LEU A 86 10.38 2.03 -5.30
C LEU A 86 9.98 0.58 -5.02
N LYS A 87 9.65 0.27 -3.78
CA LYS A 87 8.92 -0.95 -3.42
C LYS A 87 7.44 -0.63 -3.33
N VAL A 88 6.68 -1.04 -4.34
CA VAL A 88 5.27 -0.74 -4.49
C VAL A 88 4.45 -1.94 -4.05
N ILE A 89 3.77 -1.81 -2.92
CA ILE A 89 2.94 -2.86 -2.32
C ILE A 89 1.48 -2.54 -2.64
N ILE A 90 0.86 -3.42 -3.43
CA ILE A 90 -0.54 -3.29 -3.82
C ILE A 90 -1.36 -4.27 -2.99
N THR A 91 -2.34 -3.76 -2.27
CA THR A 91 -3.28 -4.55 -1.46
C THR A 91 -4.64 -4.61 -2.12
N GLY A 92 -5.35 -5.72 -1.91
CA GLY A 92 -6.71 -5.93 -2.39
C GLY A 92 -6.86 -7.08 -3.40
N LYS A 93 -8.09 -7.27 -3.88
CA LYS A 93 -8.49 -8.41 -4.70
C LYS A 93 -9.66 -8.01 -5.59
N GLY A 94 -9.59 -8.42 -6.85
CA GLY A 94 -10.71 -8.34 -7.78
C GLY A 94 -10.41 -8.94 -9.14
N PRO A 95 -11.39 -8.87 -10.05
CA PRO A 95 -11.34 -9.55 -11.34
C PRO A 95 -10.21 -9.07 -12.25
N LEU A 96 -9.77 -7.81 -12.14
CA LEU A 96 -8.75 -7.23 -13.01
C LEU A 96 -7.31 -7.37 -12.48
N LYS A 97 -7.10 -8.04 -11.34
CA LYS A 97 -5.78 -8.20 -10.73
C LYS A 97 -4.76 -8.86 -11.67
N GLU A 98 -5.17 -9.91 -12.39
CA GLU A 98 -4.27 -10.59 -13.33
C GLU A 98 -3.90 -9.71 -14.53
N GLN A 99 -4.84 -8.88 -15.00
CA GLN A 99 -4.56 -7.93 -16.07
C GLN A 99 -3.56 -6.87 -15.60
N PHE A 100 -3.73 -6.35 -14.39
CA PHE A 100 -2.78 -5.42 -13.78
C PHE A 100 -1.37 -6.03 -13.68
N LEU A 101 -1.25 -7.26 -13.16
CA LEU A 101 0.04 -7.93 -13.04
C LEU A 101 0.71 -8.13 -14.40
N LYS A 102 -0.03 -8.54 -15.43
CA LYS A 102 0.50 -8.64 -16.81
C LYS A 102 1.00 -7.30 -17.36
N ALA A 103 0.31 -6.20 -17.04
CA ALA A 103 0.72 -4.87 -17.47
C ALA A 103 2.03 -4.43 -16.78
N ILE A 104 2.17 -4.73 -15.48
CA ILE A 104 3.40 -4.49 -14.73
C ILE A 104 4.57 -5.31 -15.29
N ASP A 105 4.36 -6.61 -15.55
CA ASP A 105 5.38 -7.48 -16.11
C ASP A 105 5.82 -6.99 -17.50
N ALA A 106 4.86 -6.59 -18.34
CA ALA A 106 5.14 -6.06 -19.68
C ALA A 106 5.86 -4.71 -19.66
N ALA A 107 5.70 -3.91 -18.59
CA ALA A 107 6.39 -2.63 -18.43
C ALA A 107 7.89 -2.80 -18.15
N ASN A 108 8.33 -3.96 -17.67
CA ASN A 108 9.75 -4.30 -17.40
C ASN A 108 10.50 -3.20 -16.62
N LEU A 109 9.88 -2.74 -15.52
CA LEU A 109 10.38 -1.66 -14.67
C LEU A 109 11.73 -2.02 -14.02
N GLN A 110 12.67 -1.08 -13.98
CA GLN A 110 14.01 -1.26 -13.40
C GLN A 110 14.21 -0.50 -12.07
N LYS A 111 13.46 0.59 -11.89
CA LYS A 111 13.46 1.49 -10.72
C LYS A 111 12.30 1.23 -9.77
N SER A 112 11.43 0.26 -10.08
CA SER A 112 10.29 -0.09 -9.24
C SER A 112 10.12 -1.61 -9.18
N ASP A 113 9.88 -2.12 -7.97
CA ASP A 113 9.48 -3.50 -7.67
C ASP A 113 8.03 -3.47 -7.17
N VAL A 114 7.12 -4.08 -7.93
CA VAL A 114 5.69 -4.04 -7.67
C VAL A 114 5.20 -5.41 -7.24
N GLN A 115 4.59 -5.49 -6.05
CA GLN A 115 4.12 -6.74 -5.49
C GLN A 115 2.69 -6.61 -4.97
N CYS A 116 1.83 -7.51 -5.40
CA CYS A 116 0.50 -7.66 -4.81
C CYS A 116 0.57 -8.51 -3.54
N ALA A 117 0.18 -7.96 -2.41
CA ALA A 117 0.21 -8.65 -1.13
C ALA A 117 -1.19 -8.81 -0.54
N TRP A 118 -1.44 -9.98 0.05
CA TRP A 118 -2.54 -10.15 1.00
C TRP A 118 -1.96 -10.04 2.40
N LEU A 119 -2.39 -9.03 3.16
CA LEU A 119 -1.92 -8.79 4.53
C LEU A 119 -3.05 -9.11 5.50
N ALA A 120 -2.70 -9.75 6.61
CA ALA A 120 -3.64 -9.87 7.73
C ALA A 120 -3.97 -8.47 8.29
N ALA A 121 -5.13 -8.34 8.93
CA ALA A 121 -5.61 -7.05 9.44
C ALA A 121 -4.65 -6.41 10.46
N GLU A 122 -3.89 -7.24 11.17
CA GLU A 122 -2.90 -6.84 12.17
C GLU A 122 -1.56 -6.43 11.55
N GLU A 123 -1.25 -6.91 10.34
CA GLU A 123 0.00 -6.63 9.63
C GLU A 123 -0.11 -5.38 8.73
N TYR A 124 -1.29 -5.13 8.15
CA TYR A 124 -1.52 -3.97 7.28
C TYR A 124 -1.11 -2.63 7.94
N PRO A 125 -1.49 -2.32 9.19
CA PRO A 125 -1.03 -1.11 9.88
C PRO A 125 0.49 -1.03 10.06
N LYS A 126 1.17 -2.17 10.24
CA LYS A 126 2.64 -2.20 10.43
C LYS A 126 3.37 -1.90 9.13
N ILE A 127 2.90 -2.45 8.01
CA ILE A 127 3.45 -2.13 6.69
C ILE A 127 3.19 -0.66 6.35
N LEU A 128 1.98 -0.16 6.60
CA LEU A 128 1.66 1.24 6.36
C LEU A 128 2.45 2.20 7.27
N ALA A 129 2.78 1.77 8.48
CA ALA A 129 3.55 2.58 9.43
C ALA A 129 5.01 2.82 9.04
N ILE A 130 5.58 1.97 8.18
CA ILE A 130 6.97 2.10 7.71
C ILE A 130 7.07 2.73 6.32
N ALA A 131 5.94 2.85 5.60
CA ALA A 131 5.82 3.47 4.29
C ALA A 131 6.09 4.98 4.33
#